data_AF-A0A4R4PXF7-F1
#
_entry.id   AF-A0A4R4PXF7-F1
#
_cell.length_a   1.000
_cell.length_b   1.000
_cell.length_c   1.000
_cell.angle_alpha   90.00
_cell.angle_beta   90.00
_cell.angle_gamma   90.00
#
_symmetry.space_group_name_H-M   'P 1'
#
loop_
_entity.id
_entity.type
_entity.pdbx_description
1 polymer ?
#
loop_
_entity_poly.entity_id
_entity_poly.type
_entity_poly.pdbx_seq_one_letter_code
_entity_poly.pdbx_strand_id
1 'polypeptide(L)'
;MTTSRSTSARGAATGTRGRASAREPRPAYECDACGHQPPKWVGRCPECGEWGSVVESTVTGPTVSGRVVSSRMPAEPARPIATISA
;
A
#
# COMPACT_ATOMS: atom_id res chain seq x y z
N MET A 1 -54.76 34.56 -17.19
CA MET A 1 -53.35 34.25 -17.54
C MET A 1 -52.57 34.15 -16.25
N THR A 2 -52.59 32.99 -15.60
CA THR A 2 -51.92 32.76 -14.30
C THR A 2 -50.85 31.70 -14.54
N THR A 3 -49.60 32.11 -14.38
CA THR A 3 -48.41 31.36 -14.74
C THR A 3 -48.10 30.23 -13.76
N SER A 4 -47.82 29.07 -14.32
CA SER A 4 -47.27 27.88 -13.68
C SER A 4 -45.98 28.18 -12.91
N ARG A 5 -45.83 27.60 -11.71
CA ARG A 5 -44.52 27.36 -11.09
C ARG A 5 -44.41 25.91 -10.66
N SER A 6 -43.84 25.11 -11.54
CA SER A 6 -43.18 23.85 -11.23
C SER A 6 -41.88 24.13 -10.49
N THR A 7 -41.56 23.33 -9.47
CA THR A 7 -40.16 23.01 -9.15
C THR A 7 -40.07 21.68 -8.38
N SER A 8 -39.62 20.65 -9.09
CA SER A 8 -39.07 19.42 -8.53
C SER A 8 -37.66 19.64 -8.00
N ALA A 9 -37.31 18.97 -6.90
CA ALA A 9 -35.94 18.54 -6.57
C ALA A 9 -36.06 17.30 -5.65
N ARG A 10 -35.61 16.10 -6.05
CA ARG A 10 -34.21 15.58 -5.94
C ARG A 10 -33.73 15.67 -4.49
N GLY A 11 -33.34 14.63 -3.75
CA GLY A 11 -32.92 13.25 -3.99
C GLY A 11 -31.89 12.88 -2.90
N ALA A 12 -31.48 11.59 -2.84
CA ALA A 12 -30.29 11.06 -2.14
C ALA A 12 -30.34 10.97 -0.58
N ALA A 13 -29.74 10.00 0.12
CA ALA A 13 -28.93 8.84 -0.29
C ALA A 13 -28.80 7.84 0.87
N THR A 14 -28.60 6.58 0.46
CA THR A 14 -27.97 5.43 1.10
C THR A 14 -26.71 5.74 1.92
N GLY A 15 -26.46 4.96 2.98
CA GLY A 15 -25.08 4.65 3.38
C GLY A 15 -24.85 4.40 4.87
N THR A 16 -24.91 3.14 5.30
CA THR A 16 -24.28 2.65 6.53
C THR A 16 -22.76 2.78 6.40
N ARG A 17 -22.19 3.83 6.99
CA ARG A 17 -20.74 4.03 7.03
C ARG A 17 -20.11 3.10 8.07
N GLY A 18 -19.50 2.02 7.59
CA GLY A 18 -18.66 1.14 8.39
C GLY A 18 -17.44 1.90 8.94
N ARG A 19 -17.14 1.69 10.22
CA ARG A 19 -16.11 2.40 10.97
C ARG A 19 -14.73 1.82 10.62
N ALA A 20 -13.85 2.64 10.03
CA ALA A 20 -12.45 2.28 9.81
C ALA A 20 -11.73 2.23 11.16
N SER A 21 -11.16 1.06 11.50
CA SER A 21 -10.36 0.91 12.73
C SER A 21 -8.99 1.52 12.55
N ALA A 22 -8.63 2.42 13.47
CA ALA A 22 -7.28 2.97 13.58
C ALA A 22 -6.28 1.84 13.83
N ARG A 23 -5.34 1.67 12.90
CA ARG A 23 -4.27 0.68 12.97
C ARG A 23 -3.01 1.39 13.47
N GLU A 24 -2.26 0.72 14.34
CA GLU A 24 -0.92 1.09 14.80
C GLU A 24 -0.10 1.67 13.62
N PRO A 25 0.61 2.82 13.79
CA PRO A 25 1.46 3.35 12.75
C PRO A 25 2.47 2.29 12.35
N ARG A 26 2.37 1.82 11.11
CA ARG A 26 3.44 1.01 10.52
C ARG A 26 4.51 1.94 9.98
N PRO A 27 5.79 1.54 10.06
CA PRO A 27 6.85 2.29 9.43
C PRO A 27 6.54 2.46 7.95
N ALA A 28 6.44 3.71 7.50
CA ALA A 28 6.45 4.06 6.10
C ALA A 28 7.90 4.35 5.72
N TYR A 29 8.22 4.20 4.44
CA TYR A 29 9.54 4.52 3.92
C TYR A 29 9.39 5.67 2.94
N GLU A 30 10.32 6.61 2.95
CA GLU A 30 10.34 7.77 2.06
C GLU A 30 11.77 7.99 1.55
N CYS A 31 11.91 8.41 0.30
CA CYS A 31 13.20 8.76 -0.26
C CYS A 31 13.47 10.26 -0.08
N ASP A 32 14.52 10.64 0.64
CA ASP A 32 14.91 12.04 0.86
C ASP A 32 15.28 12.76 -0.45
N ALA A 33 15.84 12.03 -1.42
CA ALA A 33 16.27 12.60 -2.70
C ALA A 33 15.11 12.94 -3.67
N CYS A 34 13.96 12.28 -3.57
CA CYS A 34 12.85 12.47 -4.54
C CYS A 34 11.43 12.44 -3.94
N GLY A 35 11.28 12.19 -2.65
CA GLY A 35 9.99 12.08 -1.96
C GLY A 35 9.20 10.81 -2.27
N HIS A 36 9.76 9.84 -3.00
CA HIS A 36 9.05 8.60 -3.32
C HIS A 36 8.87 7.73 -2.06
N GLN A 37 7.67 7.19 -1.85
CA GLN A 37 7.33 6.37 -0.69
C GLN A 37 7.15 4.89 -1.07
N PRO A 38 8.23 4.08 -1.02
CA PRO A 38 8.11 2.66 -1.33
C PRO A 38 7.34 1.91 -0.23
N PRO A 39 6.55 0.88 -0.59
CA PRO A 39 5.72 0.13 0.37
C PRO A 39 6.52 -0.79 1.30
N LYS A 40 7.82 -0.94 1.03
CA LYS A 40 8.77 -1.74 1.79
C LYS A 40 10.13 -1.07 1.67
N TRP A 41 11.05 -1.37 2.60
CA TRP A 41 12.43 -0.93 2.47
C TRP A 41 13.01 -1.43 1.14
N VAL A 42 13.58 -0.50 0.38
CA VAL A 42 14.29 -0.75 -0.87
C VAL A 42 15.65 -0.07 -0.71
N GLY A 43 16.74 -0.83 -0.77
CA GLY A 43 18.10 -0.27 -0.60
C GLY A 43 18.46 0.76 -1.68
N ARG A 44 17.77 0.68 -2.84
CA ARG A 44 17.83 1.62 -3.94
C ARG A 44 16.44 2.14 -4.26
N CYS A 45 16.28 3.45 -4.38
CA CYS A 45 15.00 4.05 -4.74
C CYS A 45 14.62 3.70 -6.20
N PRO A 46 13.38 3.22 -6.49
CA PRO A 46 12.97 2.83 -7.84
C PRO A 46 12.78 4.01 -8.79
N GLU A 47 12.52 5.21 -8.28
CA GLU A 47 12.29 6.40 -9.11
C GLU A 47 13.59 7.13 -9.45
N CYS A 48 14.43 7.44 -8.44
CA CYS A 48 15.67 8.20 -8.65
C CYS A 48 16.94 7.34 -8.74
N GLY A 49 16.89 6.06 -8.37
CA GLY A 49 18.03 5.15 -8.47
C GLY A 49 19.14 5.38 -7.45
N GLU A 50 18.93 6.28 -6.47
CA GLU A 50 19.89 6.62 -5.42
C GLU A 50 19.91 5.53 -4.32
N TRP A 51 21.08 5.27 -3.76
CA TRP A 51 21.34 4.25 -2.75
C TRP A 51 21.50 4.89 -1.37
N GLY A 52 20.72 4.45 -0.39
CA GLY A 52 20.85 4.91 1.00
C GLY A 52 20.08 6.18 1.36
N SER A 53 19.41 6.84 0.42
CA SER A 53 18.50 7.97 0.70
C SER A 53 17.06 7.56 1.00
N VAL A 54 16.77 6.26 1.16
CA VAL A 54 15.47 5.78 1.68
C VAL A 54 15.52 5.78 3.21
N VAL A 55 14.69 6.62 3.83
CA VAL A 55 14.56 6.81 5.28
C VAL A 55 13.21 6.28 5.77
N GLU A 56 13.12 5.98 7.08
CA GLU A 56 11.88 5.55 7.72
C GLU A 56 11.07 6.76 8.22
N SER A 57 9.83 6.89 7.76
CA SER A 57 8.87 7.92 8.16
C SER A 57 7.76 7.28 9.00
N THR A 58 7.43 7.87 10.16
CA THR A 58 6.38 7.38 11.06
C THR A 58 4.96 7.66 10.57
N VAL A 59 4.79 8.14 9.35
CA VAL A 59 3.49 8.48 8.77
C VAL A 59 2.76 7.19 8.44
N THR A 60 1.55 7.01 8.98
CA THR A 60 0.68 5.86 8.71
C THR A 60 0.29 5.81 7.22
N GLY A 61 1.14 5.23 6.39
CA GLY A 61 0.89 5.00 4.97
C GLY A 61 -0.21 3.96 4.74
N PRO A 62 -0.81 3.95 3.53
CA PRO A 62 -1.90 3.02 3.21
C PRO A 62 -1.46 1.57 3.42
N THR A 63 -2.33 0.79 4.06
CA THR A 63 -2.16 -0.66 4.18
C THR A 63 -2.21 -1.30 2.81
N VAL A 64 -1.03 -1.61 2.25
CA VAL A 64 -0.94 -2.57 1.16
C VAL A 64 -1.38 -3.92 1.72
N SER A 65 -2.62 -4.28 1.44
CA SER A 65 -3.13 -5.64 1.65
C SER A 65 -2.40 -6.56 0.67
N GLY A 66 -1.30 -7.14 1.11
CA GLY A 66 -0.53 -8.08 0.31
C GLY A 66 -1.38 -9.29 -0.09
N ARG A 67 -1.12 -9.85 -1.29
CA ARG A 67 -1.67 -11.16 -1.66
C ARG A 67 -1.13 -12.21 -0.71
N VAL A 68 -2.03 -12.94 -0.06
CA VAL A 68 -1.68 -14.17 0.67
C VAL A 68 -1.39 -15.25 -0.37
N VAL A 69 -0.14 -15.71 -0.42
CA VAL A 69 0.25 -16.87 -1.22
C VAL A 69 0.25 -18.09 -0.29
N SER A 70 -0.36 -19.19 -0.73
CA SER A 70 -0.36 -20.43 0.04
C SER A 70 1.04 -21.05 0.08
N SER A 71 1.46 -21.48 1.27
CA SER A 71 2.74 -22.18 1.48
C SER A 71 2.78 -23.48 0.69
N ARG A 72 3.84 -23.70 -0.08
CA ARG A 72 4.09 -24.98 -0.78
C ARG A 72 5.17 -25.76 -0.03
N MET A 73 4.92 -27.04 0.23
CA MET A 73 5.96 -27.92 0.78
C MET A 73 6.94 -28.34 -0.33
N PRO A 74 8.26 -28.23 -0.11
CA PRO A 74 9.25 -28.79 -1.02
C PRO A 74 9.13 -30.33 -1.04
N ALA A 75 9.13 -30.93 -2.23
CA ALA A 75 9.09 -32.39 -2.38
C ALA A 75 10.45 -33.06 -2.13
N GLU A 76 11.54 -32.28 -2.14
CA GLU A 76 12.91 -32.76 -2.03
C GLU A 76 13.66 -32.02 -0.91
N PRO A 77 14.59 -32.70 -0.21
CA PRO A 77 15.38 -32.09 0.85
C PRO A 77 16.34 -31.03 0.30
N ALA A 78 16.66 -30.02 1.13
CA ALA A 78 17.61 -28.96 0.76
C ALA A 78 18.99 -29.56 0.44
N ARG A 79 19.52 -29.23 -0.74
CA ARG A 79 20.88 -29.62 -1.13
C ARG A 79 21.92 -28.84 -0.31
N PRO A 80 23.05 -29.46 0.09
CA PRO A 80 24.10 -28.76 0.82
C PRO A 80 24.74 -27.66 -0.02
N ILE A 81 25.16 -26.58 0.64
CA ILE A 81 25.74 -25.39 -0.01
C ILE A 81 27.00 -25.71 -0.84
N ALA A 82 27.72 -26.78 -0.47
CA ALA A 82 28.94 -27.23 -1.15
C ALA A 82 28.71 -27.71 -2.59
N THR A 83 27.47 -28.00 -3.00
CA THR A 83 27.16 -28.54 -4.34
C THR A 83 26.55 -27.51 -5.29
N ILE A 84 26.47 -26.22 -4.91
CA ILE A 84 25.97 -25.15 -5.80
C ILE A 84 27.18 -24.42 -6.41
N SER A 85 27.37 -24.58 -7.72
CA SER A 85 28.36 -23.85 -8.50
C SER A 85 27.88 -22.43 -8.80
N ALA A 86 28.80 -21.46 -8.79
CA ALA A 86 28.56 -20.05 -9.10
C ALA A 86 28.13 -19.83 -10.56
#